data_AF-A0A5N7MQC1-F1
#
_entry.id   AF-A0A5N7MQC1-F1
#
_cell.length_a   1.000
_cell.length_b   1.000
_cell.length_c   1.000
_cell.angle_alpha   90.00
_cell.angle_beta   90.00
_cell.angle_gamma   90.00
#
_symmetry.space_group_name_H-M   'P 1'
#
loop_
_entity.id
_entity.type
_entity.pdbx_description
1 polymer ?
#
loop_
_entity_poly.entity_id
_entity_poly.type
_entity_poly.pdbx_seq_one_letter_code
_entity_poly.pdbx_strand_id
1 'polypeptide(L)'
;MVPTSLWDRQKNAATREPIQNAHSFEAGILSLLAQMPHDRIEVGMARREGMSSVAAAFGAERSPHAMTCRASGQVLRIGVDALRGAVRQSPSLNGLLGRYLYYLITQTSQTAYANTSMNLEARLARWVLMTHDRTDGFELS
;
A
#
# COMPACT_ATOMS: atom_id res chain seq x y z
N MET A 1 14.54 5.85 -10.47
CA MET A 1 13.08 5.68 -10.64
C MET A 1 12.70 6.18 -12.01
N VAL A 2 11.77 5.51 -12.69
CA VAL A 2 11.29 5.93 -14.02
C VAL A 2 9.82 6.34 -13.88
N PRO A 3 9.43 7.56 -14.30
CA PRO A 3 8.03 7.96 -14.38
C PRO A 3 7.30 7.03 -15.35
N THR A 4 6.19 6.43 -14.91
CA THR A 4 5.35 5.60 -15.77
C THR A 4 4.01 6.32 -15.99
N SER A 5 3.39 6.14 -17.16
CA SER A 5 2.07 6.69 -17.47
C SER A 5 0.99 6.19 -16.49
N LEU A 6 -0.17 6.88 -16.50
CA LEU A 6 -1.33 6.65 -15.63
C LEU A 6 -1.52 5.17 -15.27
N TRP A 7 -1.47 4.87 -13.97
CA TRP A 7 -1.79 3.53 -13.46
C TRP A 7 -3.24 3.22 -13.81
N ASP A 8 -3.45 2.20 -14.64
CA ASP A 8 -4.79 1.74 -14.99
C ASP A 8 -5.55 1.40 -13.71
N ARG A 9 -6.75 1.96 -13.53
CA ARG A 9 -7.57 1.81 -12.31
C ARG A 9 -7.83 0.34 -11.95
N GLN A 10 -7.66 -0.56 -12.92
CA GLN A 10 -7.82 -2.01 -12.79
C GLN A 10 -6.52 -2.82 -12.79
N LYS A 11 -5.33 -2.20 -12.89
CA LYS A 11 -4.07 -2.95 -12.76
C LYS A 11 -3.91 -3.43 -11.32
N ASN A 12 -4.38 -4.65 -11.11
CA ASN A 12 -4.06 -5.45 -9.95
C ASN A 12 -2.62 -5.91 -10.16
N ALA A 13 -1.69 -5.57 -9.27
CA ALA A 13 -0.52 -6.43 -9.12
C ALA A 13 -1.08 -7.82 -8.76
N ALA A 14 -0.99 -8.77 -9.69
CA ALA A 14 -1.63 -10.07 -9.53
C ALA A 14 -1.10 -10.73 -8.25
N THR A 15 -2.03 -11.11 -7.38
CA THR A 15 -1.74 -11.83 -6.15
C THR A 15 -0.99 -13.10 -6.48
N ARG A 16 0.08 -13.37 -5.74
CA ARG A 16 0.96 -14.55 -5.90
C ARG A 16 1.86 -14.57 -7.13
N GLU A 17 1.92 -13.53 -7.97
CA GLU A 17 3.00 -13.43 -8.96
C GLU A 17 4.31 -12.96 -8.31
N PRO A 18 5.48 -13.27 -8.91
CA PRO A 18 6.74 -12.73 -8.46
C PRO A 18 6.73 -11.20 -8.50
N ILE A 19 7.12 -10.56 -7.39
CA ILE A 19 7.22 -9.11 -7.32
C ILE A 19 8.43 -8.69 -8.16
N GLN A 20 8.17 -8.12 -9.33
CA GLN A 20 9.22 -7.60 -10.21
C GLN A 20 9.51 -6.12 -9.96
N ASN A 21 8.49 -5.36 -9.56
CA ASN A 21 8.56 -3.91 -9.41
C ASN A 21 7.84 -3.45 -8.14
N ALA A 22 8.39 -2.42 -7.51
CA ALA A 22 7.72 -1.62 -6.51
C ALA A 22 7.35 -0.25 -7.10
N HIS A 23 6.25 0.32 -6.62
CA HIS A 23 5.68 1.57 -7.11
C HIS A 23 5.49 2.55 -5.95
N SER A 24 5.88 3.80 -6.15
CA SER A 24 5.51 4.92 -5.29
C SER A 24 4.54 5.82 -6.04
N PHE A 25 3.64 6.47 -5.31
CA PHE A 25 2.55 7.26 -5.87
C PHE A 25 2.71 8.69 -5.36
N GLU A 26 2.68 9.68 -6.25
CA GLU A 26 2.83 11.08 -5.83
C GLU A 26 1.53 11.67 -5.26
N ALA A 27 0.39 11.07 -5.61
CA ALA A 27 -0.94 11.45 -5.16
C ALA A 27 -1.85 10.22 -5.06
N GLY A 28 -3.00 10.38 -4.39
CA GLY A 28 -4.02 9.34 -4.27
C GLY A 28 -3.84 8.41 -3.07
N ILE A 29 -4.78 7.46 -2.96
CA ILE A 29 -4.81 6.43 -1.91
C ILE A 29 -4.55 5.07 -2.54
N LEU A 30 -3.66 4.32 -1.92
CA LEU A 30 -3.29 2.96 -2.27
C LEU A 30 -4.04 1.99 -1.35
N SER A 31 -5.00 1.25 -1.89
CA SER A 31 -5.73 0.21 -1.18
C SER A 31 -5.00 -1.13 -1.31
N LEU A 32 -4.77 -1.77 -0.17
CA LEU A 32 -4.27 -3.15 -0.06
C LEU A 32 -5.48 -4.08 0.07
N LEU A 33 -5.65 -4.97 -0.89
CA LEU A 33 -6.78 -5.89 -0.97
C LEU A 33 -6.32 -7.32 -0.67
N ALA A 34 -6.88 -7.94 0.35
CA ALA A 34 -6.81 -9.39 0.52
C ALA A 34 -7.78 -10.04 -0.46
N GLN A 35 -7.28 -11.05 -1.19
CA GLN A 35 -8.08 -11.77 -2.17
C GLN A 35 -8.57 -13.11 -1.58
N MET A 36 -9.88 -13.28 -1.59
CA MET A 36 -10.59 -14.50 -1.22
C MET A 36 -11.18 -15.13 -2.49
N PRO A 37 -11.60 -16.41 -2.48
CA PRO A 37 -12.10 -17.10 -3.67
C PRO A 37 -13.22 -16.36 -4.42
N HIS A 38 -14.09 -15.65 -3.70
CA HIS A 38 -15.24 -14.95 -4.28
C HIS A 38 -15.30 -13.46 -3.92
N ASP A 39 -14.37 -12.98 -3.08
CA ASP A 39 -14.42 -11.62 -2.52
C ASP A 39 -13.05 -10.96 -2.48
N ARG A 40 -13.08 -9.62 -2.41
CA ARG A 40 -11.89 -8.80 -2.15
C ARG A 40 -12.20 -7.90 -0.96
N ILE A 41 -11.39 -8.02 0.08
CA ILE A 41 -11.55 -7.22 1.30
C ILE A 41 -10.38 -6.26 1.38
N GLU A 42 -10.68 -4.98 1.54
CA GLU A 42 -9.65 -3.99 1.85
C GLU A 42 -9.13 -4.23 3.27
N VAL A 43 -7.82 -4.46 3.37
CA VAL A 43 -7.14 -4.76 4.63
C VAL A 43 -6.16 -3.66 5.05
N GLY A 44 -5.83 -2.74 4.15
CA GLY A 44 -4.97 -1.61 4.47
C GLY A 44 -5.05 -0.49 3.44
N MET A 45 -4.53 0.68 3.82
CA MET A 45 -4.47 1.88 2.98
C MET A 45 -3.16 2.64 3.21
N ALA A 46 -2.48 3.00 2.12
CA ALA A 46 -1.30 3.85 2.14
C ALA A 46 -1.50 5.11 1.29
N ARG A 47 -0.67 6.13 1.52
CA ARG A 47 -0.69 7.42 0.80
C ARG A 47 0.61 7.61 -0.01
N ARG A 48 0.96 8.87 -0.34
CA ARG A 48 2.19 9.26 -1.05
C ARG A 48 3.47 8.88 -0.32
N GLU A 49 3.42 8.73 1.00
CA GLU A 49 4.58 8.24 1.77
C GLU A 49 4.80 6.72 1.57
N GLY A 50 3.85 6.05 0.91
CA GLY A 50 3.82 4.62 0.77
C GLY A 50 4.43 4.10 -0.53
N MET A 51 4.90 2.86 -0.44
CA MET A 51 5.38 2.08 -1.57
C MET A 51 4.58 0.78 -1.69
N SER A 52 4.28 0.37 -2.92
CA SER A 52 3.72 -0.95 -3.21
C SER A 52 4.76 -2.03 -2.93
N SER A 53 4.34 -3.15 -2.37
CA SER A 53 5.21 -4.33 -2.23
C SER A 53 6.51 -4.07 -1.45
N VAL A 54 6.50 -3.18 -0.45
CA VAL A 54 7.69 -2.84 0.37
C VAL A 54 8.37 -4.08 0.99
N ALA A 55 7.61 -5.13 1.30
CA ALA A 55 8.17 -6.38 1.80
C ALA A 55 9.21 -7.01 0.84
N ALA A 56 9.16 -6.71 -0.46
CA ALA A 56 10.15 -7.17 -1.42
C ALA A 56 11.55 -6.59 -1.20
N ALA A 57 11.63 -5.39 -0.61
CA ALA A 57 12.88 -4.80 -0.15
C ALA A 57 13.57 -5.65 0.93
N PHE A 58 12.79 -6.44 1.67
CA PHE A 58 13.24 -7.31 2.76
C PHE A 58 13.19 -8.80 2.41
N GLY A 59 13.15 -9.13 1.11
CA GLY A 59 13.29 -10.51 0.63
C GLY A 59 11.96 -11.22 0.29
N ALA A 60 10.80 -10.59 0.49
CA ALA A 60 9.55 -11.19 0.01
C ALA A 60 9.56 -11.30 -1.52
N GLU A 61 9.24 -12.49 -2.03
CA GLU A 61 9.21 -12.75 -3.47
C GLU A 61 7.81 -12.57 -4.07
N ARG A 62 6.77 -12.71 -3.26
CA ARG A 62 5.37 -12.68 -3.68
C ARG A 62 4.53 -11.89 -2.69
N SER A 63 3.52 -11.18 -3.18
CA SER A 63 2.54 -10.49 -2.33
C SER A 63 1.26 -11.33 -2.22
N PRO A 64 0.73 -11.55 -1.01
CA PRO A 64 -0.60 -12.12 -0.83
C PRO A 64 -1.72 -11.09 -1.10
N HIS A 65 -1.37 -9.80 -1.22
CA HIS A 65 -2.31 -8.71 -1.42
C HIS A 65 -2.26 -8.18 -2.85
N ALA A 66 -3.42 -7.95 -3.44
CA ALA A 66 -3.55 -7.09 -4.60
C ALA A 66 -3.45 -5.64 -4.13
N MET A 67 -2.93 -4.77 -4.99
CA MET A 67 -2.82 -3.35 -4.69
C MET A 67 -3.52 -2.57 -5.79
N THR A 68 -4.36 -1.63 -5.40
CA THR A 68 -5.06 -0.75 -6.32
C THR A 68 -4.85 0.69 -5.85
N CYS A 69 -4.56 1.59 -6.77
CA CYS A 69 -4.38 2.99 -6.45
C CYS A 69 -5.45 3.82 -7.16
N ARG A 70 -6.14 4.68 -6.40
CA ARG A 70 -7.06 5.68 -6.96
C ARG A 70 -6.34 7.03 -7.08
N ALA A 71 -5.19 7.04 -7.75
CA ALA A 71 -4.41 8.23 -8.02
C ALA A 71 -4.77 8.86 -9.35
N SER A 72 -4.90 10.19 -9.37
CA SER A 72 -4.76 11.01 -10.57
C SER A 72 -3.37 11.64 -10.53
N GLY A 73 -2.31 10.88 -10.83
CA GLY A 73 -0.94 11.36 -10.66
C GLY A 73 0.12 10.43 -11.25
N GLN A 74 1.37 10.88 -11.23
CA GLN A 74 2.50 10.07 -11.70
C GLN A 74 2.81 8.94 -10.71
N VAL A 75 3.20 7.80 -11.27
CA VAL A 75 3.65 6.63 -10.53
C VAL A 75 5.12 6.40 -10.83
N LEU A 76 5.93 6.36 -9.78
CA LEU A 76 7.35 6.07 -9.86
C LEU A 76 7.56 4.57 -9.70
N ARG A 77 8.26 3.96 -10.65
CA ARG A 77 8.57 2.53 -10.64
C ARG A 77 10.05 2.28 -10.35
N ILE A 78 10.32 1.24 -9.55
CA ILE A 78 11.66 0.69 -9.31
C ILE A 78 11.62 -0.84 -9.37
N GLY A 79 12.59 -1.46 -10.05
CA GLY A 79 12.74 -2.92 -10.06
C GLY A 79 13.18 -3.44 -8.68
N VAL A 80 12.73 -4.62 -8.29
CA VAL A 80 12.99 -5.17 -6.94
C VAL A 80 14.48 -5.34 -6.65
N ASP A 81 15.29 -5.77 -7.62
CA ASP A 81 16.74 -5.92 -7.41
C ASP A 81 17.44 -4.57 -7.19
N ALA A 82 17.02 -3.54 -7.92
CA ALA A 82 17.49 -2.18 -7.73
C ALA A 82 17.07 -1.62 -6.37
N LEU A 83 15.82 -1.89 -5.94
CA LEU A 83 15.32 -1.51 -4.62
C LEU A 83 16.14 -2.19 -3.51
N ARG A 84 16.36 -3.49 -3.60
CA ARG A 84 17.20 -4.25 -2.65
C ARG A 84 18.63 -3.72 -2.62
N GLY A 85 19.19 -3.38 -3.78
CA GLY A 85 20.49 -2.71 -3.89
C GLY A 85 20.53 -1.38 -3.14
N ALA A 86 19.54 -0.51 -3.38
CA ALA A 86 19.44 0.79 -2.70
C ALA A 86 19.29 0.64 -1.17
N VAL A 87 18.49 -0.32 -0.71
CA VAL A 87 18.32 -0.62 0.72
C VAL A 87 19.61 -1.13 1.36
N ARG A 88 20.40 -1.96 0.67
CA ARG A 88 21.70 -2.42 1.19
C ARG A 88 22.72 -1.29 1.30
N GLN A 89 22.67 -0.32 0.38
CA GLN A 89 23.63 0.78 0.33
C GLN A 89 23.26 1.95 1.26
N SER A 90 22.01 2.04 1.71
CA SER A 90 21.51 3.17 2.51
C SER A 90 20.85 2.68 3.81
N PRO A 91 21.56 2.76 4.96
CA PRO A 91 20.98 2.43 6.26
C PRO A 91 19.76 3.28 6.62
N SER A 92 19.73 4.55 6.20
CA SER A 92 18.58 5.43 6.42
C SER A 92 17.34 4.99 5.63
N LEU A 93 17.52 4.59 4.36
CA LEU A 93 16.45 4.03 3.54
C LEU A 93 15.94 2.70 4.11
N ASN A 94 16.86 1.82 4.56
CA ASN A 94 16.50 0.56 5.22
C ASN A 94 15.61 0.81 6.44
N GLY A 95 16.03 1.71 7.35
CA GLY A 95 15.26 2.06 8.53
C GLY A 95 13.91 2.71 8.20
N LEU A 96 13.86 3.56 7.17
CA LEU A 96 12.61 4.19 6.71
C LEU A 96 11.61 3.14 6.20
N LEU A 97 12.04 2.26 5.29
CA LEU A 97 11.18 1.21 4.74
C LEU A 97 10.80 0.18 5.80
N GLY A 98 11.66 -0.08 6.79
CA GLY A 98 11.36 -0.96 7.91
C GLY A 98 10.24 -0.40 8.80
N ARG A 99 10.30 0.89 9.13
CA ARG A 99 9.22 1.58 9.86
C ARG A 99 7.92 1.60 9.07
N TYR A 100 8.00 1.85 7.75
CA TYR A 100 6.82 1.81 6.89
C TYR A 100 6.19 0.41 6.82
N LEU A 101 7.02 -0.65 6.71
CA LEU A 101 6.53 -2.04 6.77
C LEU A 101 5.85 -2.35 8.11
N TYR A 102 6.46 -1.93 9.24
CA TYR A 102 5.86 -2.11 10.56
C TYR A 102 4.51 -1.40 10.66
N TYR A 103 4.42 -0.15 10.19
CA TYR A 103 3.17 0.61 10.12
C TYR A 103 2.08 -0.14 9.33
N LEU A 104 2.41 -0.69 8.16
CA LEU A 104 1.45 -1.47 7.35
C LEU A 104 0.95 -2.72 8.08
N ILE A 105 1.84 -3.43 8.78
CA ILE A 105 1.48 -4.60 9.58
C ILE A 105 0.52 -4.19 10.70
N THR A 106 0.86 -3.15 11.47
CA THR A 106 0.01 -2.65 12.55
C THR A 106 -1.35 -2.21 12.03
N GLN A 107 -1.40 -1.47 10.92
CA GLN A 107 -2.65 -1.05 10.30
C GLN A 107 -3.49 -2.26 9.88
N THR A 108 -2.88 -3.23 9.22
CA THR A 108 -3.56 -4.44 8.72
C THR A 108 -4.15 -5.26 9.86
N SER A 109 -3.38 -5.47 10.94
CA SER A 109 -3.88 -6.16 12.15
C SER A 109 -5.04 -5.43 12.80
N GLN A 110 -5.00 -4.10 12.84
CA GLN A 110 -6.08 -3.29 13.38
C GLN A 110 -7.35 -3.33 12.51
N THR A 111 -7.20 -3.36 11.18
CA THR A 111 -8.32 -3.57 10.25
C THR A 111 -8.95 -4.96 10.46
N ALA A 112 -8.12 -6.00 10.65
CA ALA A 112 -8.61 -7.35 10.94
C ALA A 112 -9.41 -7.38 12.24
N TYR A 113 -8.89 -6.79 13.32
CA TYR A 113 -9.61 -6.69 14.60
C TYR A 113 -10.92 -5.92 14.47
N ALA A 114 -10.94 -4.78 13.76
CA ALA A 114 -12.16 -4.01 13.54
C ALA A 114 -13.20 -4.83 12.77
N ASN A 115 -12.79 -5.61 11.78
CA ASN A 115 -13.70 -6.46 11.00
C ASN A 115 -14.32 -7.60 11.83
N THR A 116 -13.65 -8.08 12.87
CA THR A 116 -14.18 -9.15 13.73
C THR A 116 -14.95 -8.64 14.95
N SER A 117 -14.59 -7.46 15.46
CA SER A 117 -14.97 -7.03 16.82
C SER A 117 -15.88 -5.80 16.84
N MET A 118 -16.05 -5.08 15.72
CA MET A 118 -16.85 -3.86 15.65
C MET A 118 -18.11 -4.05 14.80
N ASN A 119 -19.17 -3.31 15.12
CA ASN A 119 -20.38 -3.23 14.30
C ASN A 119 -20.11 -2.49 12.97
N LEU A 120 -21.07 -2.53 12.05
CA LEU A 120 -20.94 -1.95 10.72
C LEU A 120 -20.70 -0.44 10.77
N GLU A 121 -21.40 0.28 11.62
CA GLU A 121 -21.34 1.72 11.77
C GLU A 121 -19.95 2.16 12.23
N ALA A 122 -19.39 1.49 13.24
CA ALA A 122 -18.04 1.77 13.73
C ALA A 122 -16.96 1.43 12.68
N ARG A 123 -17.14 0.34 11.92
CA ARG A 123 -16.24 0.00 10.81
C ARG A 123 -16.29 1.04 9.70
N LEU A 124 -17.48 1.53 9.36
CA LEU A 124 -17.67 2.58 8.37
C LEU A 124 -17.06 3.90 8.84
N ALA A 125 -17.34 4.33 10.07
CA ALA A 125 -16.77 5.54 10.64
C ALA A 125 -15.23 5.50 10.65
N ARG A 126 -14.65 4.36 11.04
CA ARG A 126 -13.21 4.14 10.99
C ARG A 126 -12.68 4.23 9.56
N TRP A 127 -13.35 3.60 8.59
CA TRP A 127 -12.92 3.65 7.20
C TRP A 127 -12.92 5.09 6.67
N VAL A 128 -13.99 5.85 6.92
CA VAL A 128 -14.11 7.27 6.55
C VAL A 128 -12.99 8.10 7.18
N LEU A 129 -12.74 7.94 8.48
CA LEU A 129 -11.64 8.63 9.17
C LEU A 129 -10.27 8.26 8.57
N MET A 130 -10.04 6.98 8.30
CA MET A 130 -8.79 6.53 7.69
C MET A 130 -8.60 7.08 6.27
N THR A 131 -9.67 7.17 5.48
CA THR A 131 -9.63 7.82 4.16
C THR A 131 -9.36 9.32 4.30
N HIS A 132 -10.04 9.99 5.23
CA HIS A 132 -9.90 11.41 5.51
C HIS A 132 -8.46 11.79 5.92
N ASP A 133 -7.85 11.04 6.84
CA ASP A 133 -6.46 11.25 7.28
C ASP A 133 -5.43 11.13 6.13
N ARG A 134 -5.82 10.52 5.02
CA ARG A 134 -4.97 10.23 3.85
C ARG A 134 -5.31 11.08 2.63
N THR A 135 -6.42 11.80 2.65
CA THR A 135 -6.62 12.97 1.79
C THR A 135 -5.86 14.15 2.40
N ASP A 136 -5.23 15.01 1.59
CA ASP A 136 -4.72 16.27 2.15
C ASP A 136 -5.90 16.97 2.84
N GLY A 137 -5.70 17.39 4.09
CA GLY A 137 -6.76 17.78 5.01
C GLY A 137 -7.88 18.55 4.34
N PHE A 138 -9.10 18.00 4.41
CA PHE A 138 -10.28 18.84 4.28
C PHE A 138 -10.32 19.71 5.54
N GLU A 139 -9.82 20.95 5.45
CA GLU A 139 -10.46 22.00 6.23
C GLU A 139 -11.92 22.04 5.75
N LEU A 140 -12.83 21.59 6.62
CA LEU A 140 -14.25 21.85 6.45
C LEU A 140 -14.41 23.37 6.46
N SER A 141 -14.55 23.94 5.27
CA SER A 141 -14.98 25.32 5.05
C SER A 141 -16.51 25.39 4.99
#